data_AF-A0A0J7YMV0-F1
#
_entry.id   AF-A0A0J7YMV0-F1
#
_cell.length_a   1.000
_cell.length_b   1.000
_cell.length_c   1.000
_cell.angle_alpha   90.00
_cell.angle_beta   90.00
_cell.angle_gamma   90.00
#
_symmetry.space_group_name_H-M   'P 1'
#
loop_
_entity.id
_entity.type
_entity.pdbx_description
1 polymer ?
#
loop_
_entity_poly.entity_id
_entity_poly.type
_entity_poly.pdbx_seq_one_letter_code
_entity_poly.pdbx_strand_id
1 'polypeptide(L)'
;WIIQFDPPSDTKEYIHRVGRTARGVQGATGKALLFLLPQELRFIHHLKYAKIPLSEFEFPQNKIANVQSQLENLIDKTYYLHKSAREAYRAYIQGYAQASMKDVFDVHQLDLEKVALSFGFTSPPKVPLKISLTGKQAKRARHGFSEE
;
A
#
# COMPACT_ATOMS: atom_id res chain seq x y z
N TRP A 1 -9.10 -1.38 -17.72
CA TRP A 1 -9.13 -1.46 -16.26
C TRP A 1 -8.11 -0.51 -15.68
N ILE A 2 -8.40 0.10 -14.54
CA ILE A 2 -7.44 0.83 -13.70
C ILE A 2 -7.37 0.07 -12.37
N ILE A 3 -6.17 -0.33 -11.94
CA ILE A 3 -5.96 -1.04 -10.68
C ILE A 3 -5.11 -0.13 -9.79
N GLN A 4 -5.60 0.17 -8.60
CA GLN A 4 -4.93 1.02 -7.61
C GLN A 4 -4.74 0.20 -6.34
N PHE A 5 -3.49 -0.15 -6.03
CA PHE A 5 -3.16 -0.94 -4.84
C PHE A 5 -3.21 -0.13 -3.55
N ASP A 6 -3.07 1.19 -3.65
CA ASP A 6 -3.19 2.13 -2.54
C ASP A 6 -4.09 3.31 -2.95
N PRO A 7 -4.84 3.92 -2.02
CA PRO A 7 -5.59 5.12 -2.30
C PRO A 7 -4.65 6.31 -2.56
N PRO A 8 -4.99 7.23 -3.48
CA PRO A 8 -4.20 8.43 -3.69
C PRO A 8 -4.33 9.42 -2.53
N SER A 9 -3.37 10.33 -2.44
CA SER A 9 -3.31 11.36 -1.39
C SER A 9 -4.38 12.45 -1.50
N ASP A 10 -5.15 12.47 -2.58
CA ASP A 10 -6.27 13.39 -2.81
C ASP A 10 -7.39 12.70 -3.61
N THR A 11 -8.64 13.04 -3.30
CA THR A 11 -9.82 12.62 -4.05
C THR A 11 -9.79 13.09 -5.50
N LYS A 12 -9.25 14.29 -5.76
CA LYS A 12 -9.14 14.82 -7.13
C LYS A 12 -8.18 13.98 -7.98
N GLU A 13 -7.10 13.51 -7.37
CA GLU A 13 -6.14 12.61 -8.01
C GLU A 13 -6.79 11.26 -8.37
N TYR A 14 -7.62 10.70 -7.49
CA TYR A 14 -8.41 9.50 -7.80
C TYR A 14 -9.27 9.69 -9.06
N ILE A 15 -10.00 10.80 -9.15
CA ILE A 15 -10.86 11.12 -10.30
C ILE A 15 -10.03 11.17 -11.59
N HIS A 16 -8.86 11.81 -11.55
CA HIS A 16 -7.98 11.91 -12.71
C HIS A 16 -7.43 10.54 -13.16
N ARG A 17 -7.13 9.64 -12.20
CA ARG A 17 -6.65 8.28 -12.45
C ARG A 17 -7.72 7.41 -13.08
N VAL A 18 -8.93 7.36 -12.51
CA VAL A 18 -10.03 6.56 -13.08
C VAL A 18 -10.50 7.15 -14.41
N GLY A 19 -10.41 8.46 -14.57
CA GLY A 19 -10.67 9.13 -15.84
C GLY A 19 -9.70 8.76 -16.97
N ARG A 20 -8.67 7.94 -16.74
CA ARG A 20 -7.78 7.39 -17.78
C ARG A 20 -8.39 6.20 -18.54
N THR A 21 -9.39 5.52 -17.98
CA THR A 21 -10.15 4.50 -18.70
C THR A 21 -11.35 5.11 -19.45
N ALA A 22 -12.07 4.31 -20.24
CA ALA A 22 -13.25 4.76 -21.00
C ALA A 22 -13.02 5.94 -21.98
N ARG A 23 -11.79 6.12 -22.49
CA ARG A 23 -11.45 7.21 -23.43
C ARG A 23 -11.50 6.74 -24.88
N GLY A 24 -12.03 7.60 -25.76
CA GLY A 24 -11.77 7.56 -27.21
C GLY A 24 -12.83 6.88 -28.09
N VAL A 25 -13.75 6.09 -27.52
CA VAL A 25 -14.85 5.48 -28.28
C VAL A 25 -16.18 5.82 -27.59
N GLN A 26 -17.13 6.36 -28.34
CA GLN A 26 -18.47 6.64 -27.84
C GLN A 26 -19.08 5.34 -27.29
N GLY A 27 -19.46 5.31 -26.01
CA GLY A 27 -19.98 4.11 -25.35
C GLY A 27 -18.93 3.18 -24.73
N ALA A 28 -17.64 3.54 -24.72
CA ALA A 28 -16.62 2.74 -24.03
C ALA A 28 -16.86 2.70 -22.51
N THR A 29 -16.97 1.51 -21.94
CA THR A 29 -17.08 1.31 -20.49
C THR A 29 -15.71 1.03 -19.88
N GLY A 30 -15.36 1.78 -18.84
CA GLY A 30 -14.15 1.57 -18.05
C GLY A 30 -14.46 0.91 -16.72
N LYS A 31 -13.51 0.14 -16.18
CA LYS A 31 -13.57 -0.42 -14.83
C LYS A 31 -12.37 0.04 -14.03
N ALA A 32 -12.59 0.41 -12.78
CA ALA A 32 -11.54 0.78 -11.83
C ALA A 32 -11.71 -0.02 -10.55
N LEU A 33 -10.60 -0.54 -10.02
CA LEU A 33 -10.53 -1.25 -8.76
C LEU A 33 -9.55 -0.52 -7.84
N LEU A 34 -9.97 -0.31 -6.60
CA LEU A 34 -9.18 0.32 -5.55
C LEU A 34 -9.09 -0.66 -4.38
N PHE A 35 -7.86 -1.01 -4.00
CA PHE A 35 -7.57 -1.73 -2.77
C PHE A 35 -7.43 -0.72 -1.63
N LEU A 36 -7.94 -1.09 -0.46
CA LEU A 36 -7.87 -0.30 0.75
C LEU A 36 -7.46 -1.21 1.90
N LEU A 37 -6.57 -0.73 2.75
CA LEU A 37 -6.33 -1.33 4.05
C LEU A 37 -7.49 -1.00 5.00
N PRO A 38 -7.72 -1.80 6.06
CA PRO A 38 -8.82 -1.56 7.01
C PRO A 38 -8.79 -0.16 7.64
N GLN A 39 -7.60 0.40 7.88
CA GLN A 39 -7.43 1.76 8.41
C GLN A 39 -7.72 2.87 7.39
N GLU A 40 -7.75 2.55 6.09
CA GLU A 40 -7.94 3.53 5.01
C GLU A 40 -9.40 3.69 4.58
N LEU A 41 -10.33 2.97 5.22
CA LEU A 41 -11.75 2.99 4.88
C LEU A 41 -12.37 4.39 4.95
N ARG A 42 -11.77 5.33 5.70
CA ARG A 42 -12.16 6.75 5.69
C ARG A 42 -12.08 7.37 4.30
N PHE A 43 -11.20 6.90 3.42
CA PHE A 43 -11.11 7.35 2.04
C PHE A 43 -12.44 7.17 1.28
N ILE A 44 -13.21 6.13 1.60
CA ILE A 44 -14.54 5.89 1.01
C ILE A 44 -15.49 7.06 1.31
N HIS A 45 -15.39 7.68 2.49
CA HIS A 45 -16.22 8.83 2.85
C HIS A 45 -15.88 10.06 2.00
N HIS A 46 -14.60 10.30 1.73
CA HIS A 46 -14.14 11.38 0.84
C HIS A 46 -14.67 11.18 -0.59
N LEU A 47 -14.60 9.95 -1.12
CA LEU A 47 -15.15 9.62 -2.43
C LEU A 47 -16.67 9.75 -2.50
N LYS A 48 -17.40 9.34 -1.45
CA LYS A 48 -18.86 9.52 -1.34
C LYS A 48 -19.24 11.00 -1.30
N TYR A 49 -18.48 11.83 -0.58
CA TYR A 49 -18.68 13.28 -0.56
C TYR A 49 -18.48 13.91 -1.95
N ALA A 50 -17.51 13.42 -2.71
CA ALA A 50 -17.31 13.79 -4.11
C ALA A 50 -18.34 13.19 -5.09
N LYS A 51 -19.39 12.52 -4.57
CA LYS A 51 -20.49 11.90 -5.34
C LYS A 51 -20.02 10.82 -6.33
N ILE A 52 -18.94 10.13 -6.00
CA ILE A 52 -18.43 9.03 -6.82
C ILE A 52 -19.16 7.74 -6.41
N PRO A 53 -19.84 7.05 -7.34
CA PRO A 53 -20.47 5.77 -7.04
C PRO A 53 -19.40 4.70 -6.79
N LEU A 54 -19.54 3.96 -5.70
CA LEU A 54 -18.64 2.88 -5.31
C LEU A 54 -19.43 1.60 -5.13
N SER A 55 -18.87 0.49 -5.60
CA SER A 55 -19.36 -0.85 -5.33
C SER A 55 -18.25 -1.63 -4.64
N GLU A 56 -18.58 -2.27 -3.53
CA GLU A 56 -17.69 -3.27 -2.94
C GLU A 56 -17.56 -4.45 -3.90
N PHE A 57 -16.37 -5.01 -3.97
CA PHE A 57 -16.05 -6.13 -4.83
C PHE A 57 -15.36 -7.21 -4.00
N GLU A 58 -16.02 -8.35 -3.87
CA GLU A 58 -15.47 -9.49 -3.15
C GLU A 58 -14.73 -10.43 -4.11
N PHE A 59 -13.50 -10.79 -3.78
CA PHE A 59 -12.73 -11.75 -4.55
C PHE A 59 -13.06 -13.17 -4.13
N PRO A 60 -13.40 -14.06 -5.09
CA PRO A 60 -13.61 -15.46 -4.78
C PRO A 60 -12.28 -16.10 -4.36
N GLN A 61 -12.21 -16.57 -3.11
CA GLN A 61 -10.99 -17.07 -2.47
C GLN A 61 -10.32 -18.21 -3.25
N ASN A 62 -11.11 -19.05 -3.93
CA ASN A 62 -10.62 -20.15 -4.75
C ASN A 62 -9.84 -19.71 -6.01
N LYS A 63 -9.89 -18.41 -6.38
CA LYS A 63 -9.12 -17.85 -7.50
C LYS A 63 -7.84 -17.15 -7.07
N ILE A 64 -7.54 -17.10 -5.77
CA ILE A 64 -6.36 -16.43 -5.23
C ILE A 64 -5.24 -17.47 -5.10
N ALA A 65 -4.19 -17.32 -5.91
CA ALA A 65 -3.01 -18.16 -5.81
C ALA A 65 -2.16 -17.75 -4.59
N ASN A 66 -1.74 -18.73 -3.78
CA ASN A 66 -0.79 -18.47 -2.70
C ASN A 66 0.63 -18.39 -3.25
N VAL A 67 1.11 -17.17 -3.47
CA VAL A 67 2.45 -16.88 -4.03
C VAL A 67 3.44 -16.38 -2.97
N GLN A 68 3.04 -16.35 -1.69
CA GLN A 68 3.82 -15.71 -0.63
C GLN A 68 5.21 -16.32 -0.48
N SER A 69 5.30 -17.64 -0.33
CA SER A 69 6.57 -18.35 -0.17
C SER A 69 7.50 -18.24 -1.39
N GLN A 70 6.92 -18.14 -2.59
CA GLN A 70 7.68 -17.96 -3.82
C GLN A 70 8.30 -16.56 -3.88
N LEU A 71 7.54 -15.53 -3.48
CA LEU A 71 8.00 -14.15 -3.43
C LEU A 71 9.12 -13.99 -2.37
N GLU A 72 8.91 -14.50 -1.16
CA GLU A 72 9.89 -14.45 -0.08
C GLU A 72 11.22 -15.09 -0.49
N ASN A 73 11.16 -16.29 -1.06
CA ASN A 73 12.33 -17.02 -1.54
C ASN A 73 13.04 -16.30 -2.70
N LEU A 74 12.30 -15.66 -3.59
CA LEU A 74 12.86 -14.89 -4.71
C LEU A 74 13.60 -13.64 -4.22
N ILE A 75 12.98 -12.90 -3.31
CA ILE A 75 13.55 -11.67 -2.72
C ILE A 75 14.78 -12.03 -1.88
N ASP A 76 14.72 -13.08 -1.06
CA ASP A 76 15.84 -13.53 -0.22
C ASP A 76 17.07 -13.96 -1.04
N LYS A 77 16.86 -14.75 -2.09
CA LYS A 77 17.97 -15.30 -2.90
C LYS A 77 18.60 -14.30 -3.87
N THR A 78 17.85 -13.29 -4.29
CA THR A 78 18.31 -12.39 -5.36
C THR A 78 18.78 -11.08 -4.78
N TYR A 79 20.10 -10.90 -4.64
CA TYR A 79 20.72 -9.72 -4.03
C TYR A 79 20.15 -8.38 -4.52
N TYR A 80 20.02 -8.18 -5.84
CA TYR A 80 19.50 -6.94 -6.41
C TYR A 80 18.02 -6.72 -6.08
N LEU A 81 17.20 -7.79 -6.08
CA LEU A 81 15.78 -7.70 -5.70
C LEU A 81 15.63 -7.45 -4.21
N HIS A 82 16.41 -8.12 -3.36
CA HIS A 82 16.45 -7.88 -1.92
C HIS A 82 16.75 -6.41 -1.61
N LYS A 83 17.81 -5.86 -2.23
CA LYS A 83 18.19 -4.46 -2.06
C LYS A 83 17.09 -3.51 -2.55
N SER A 84 16.51 -3.78 -3.72
CA SER A 84 15.44 -2.95 -4.28
C SER A 84 14.16 -3.00 -3.45
N ALA A 85 13.79 -4.18 -2.93
CA ALA A 85 12.63 -4.37 -2.07
C ALA A 85 12.81 -3.62 -0.75
N ARG A 86 14.03 -3.57 -0.19
CA ARG A 86 14.33 -2.84 1.05
C ARG A 86 14.15 -1.33 0.85
N GLU A 87 14.64 -0.78 -0.26
CA GLU A 87 14.41 0.63 -0.59
C GLU A 87 12.95 0.93 -0.90
N ALA A 88 12.23 0.02 -1.57
CA ALA A 88 10.80 0.16 -1.84
C ALA A 88 9.97 0.15 -0.55
N TYR A 89 10.24 -0.77 0.38
CA TYR A 89 9.63 -0.83 1.71
C TYR A 89 9.84 0.49 2.48
N ARG A 90 11.06 1.01 2.45
CA ARG A 90 11.39 2.31 3.07
C ARG A 90 10.62 3.45 2.42
N ALA A 91 10.61 3.52 1.08
CA ALA A 91 9.94 4.57 0.32
C ALA A 91 8.43 4.55 0.53
N TYR A 92 7.83 3.36 0.60
CA TYR A 92 6.41 3.18 0.88
C TYR A 92 6.01 3.79 2.23
N ILE A 93 6.71 3.41 3.31
CA ILE A 93 6.41 3.92 4.65
C ILE A 93 6.63 5.44 4.73
N GLN A 94 7.68 5.96 4.08
CA GLN A 94 7.93 7.39 4.04
C GLN A 94 6.85 8.14 3.26
N GLY A 95 6.42 7.62 2.11
CA GLY A 95 5.33 8.18 1.32
C GLY A 95 4.02 8.19 2.11
N TYR A 96 3.71 7.09 2.79
CA TYR A 96 2.55 6.98 3.68
C TYR A 96 2.58 8.04 4.79
N ALA A 97 3.75 8.22 5.43
CA ALA A 97 3.94 9.21 6.48
C ALA A 97 3.89 10.65 5.97
N GLN A 98 4.13 10.90 4.68
CA GLN A 98 4.11 12.23 4.06
C GLN A 98 2.77 12.58 3.41
N ALA A 99 1.90 11.60 3.17
CA ALA A 99 0.59 11.81 2.56
C ALA A 99 -0.24 12.87 3.32
N SER A 100 -0.94 13.73 2.59
CA SER A 100 -1.64 14.91 3.12
C SER A 100 -2.87 14.57 3.98
N MET A 101 -3.67 13.57 3.58
CA MET A 101 -4.88 13.14 4.30
C MET A 101 -4.54 12.30 5.54
N LYS A 102 -4.16 12.97 6.64
CA LYS A 102 -3.76 12.30 7.90
C LYS A 102 -4.88 11.52 8.60
N ASP A 103 -6.12 11.82 8.28
CA ASP A 103 -7.29 11.08 8.77
C ASP A 103 -7.45 9.72 8.08
N VAL A 104 -6.84 9.53 6.90
CA VAL A 104 -6.80 8.28 6.12
C VAL A 104 -5.45 7.59 6.28
N PHE A 105 -4.35 8.34 6.16
CA PHE A 105 -2.98 7.83 6.17
C PHE A 105 -2.31 8.08 7.53
N ASP A 106 -2.64 7.24 8.51
CA ASP A 106 -1.96 7.22 9.80
C ASP A 106 -0.85 6.16 9.83
N VAL A 107 0.40 6.60 9.69
CA VAL A 107 1.57 5.70 9.72
C VAL A 107 1.73 4.99 11.07
N HIS A 108 1.17 5.52 12.15
CA HIS A 108 1.20 4.87 13.46
C HIS A 108 0.20 3.72 13.57
N GLN A 109 -0.75 3.59 12.65
CA GLN A 109 -1.66 2.45 12.60
C GLN A 109 -1.23 1.39 11.59
N LEU A 110 -0.16 1.66 10.83
CA LEU A 110 0.34 0.76 9.81
C LEU A 110 1.03 -0.46 10.44
N ASP A 111 0.60 -1.65 10.03
CA ASP A 111 1.21 -2.91 10.44
C ASP A 111 2.48 -3.18 9.63
N LEU A 112 3.63 -2.79 10.20
CA LEU A 112 4.93 -2.91 9.54
C LEU A 112 5.32 -4.36 9.22
N GLU A 113 4.82 -5.34 9.97
CA GLU A 113 5.08 -6.77 9.71
C GLU A 113 4.35 -7.21 8.44
N LYS A 114 3.07 -6.86 8.30
CA LYS A 114 2.30 -7.13 7.06
C LYS A 114 2.84 -6.38 5.85
N VAL A 115 3.25 -5.13 6.05
CA VAL A 115 3.89 -4.36 4.96
C VAL A 115 5.18 -5.07 4.54
N ALA A 116 6.02 -5.52 5.48
CA ALA A 116 7.24 -6.25 5.14
C ALA A 116 6.94 -7.53 4.32
N LEU A 117 5.92 -8.30 4.73
CA LEU A 117 5.45 -9.48 4.00
C LEU A 117 5.02 -9.15 2.56
N SER A 118 4.37 -8.00 2.35
CA SER A 118 3.95 -7.56 1.01
C SER A 118 5.12 -7.19 0.08
N PHE A 119 6.28 -6.86 0.65
CA PHE A 119 7.54 -6.64 -0.08
C PHE A 119 8.42 -7.90 -0.16
N GLY A 120 7.91 -9.05 0.29
CA GLY A 120 8.61 -10.33 0.24
C GLY A 120 9.62 -10.55 1.37
N PHE A 121 9.51 -9.82 2.47
CA PHE A 121 10.33 -10.07 3.66
C PHE A 121 9.56 -10.86 4.71
N THR A 122 10.20 -11.85 5.32
CA THR A 122 9.63 -12.62 6.45
C THR A 122 9.56 -11.81 7.74
N SER A 123 10.34 -10.73 7.83
CA SER A 123 10.33 -9.78 8.94
C SER A 123 10.69 -8.37 8.46
N PRO A 124 10.27 -7.30 9.17
CA PRO A 124 10.58 -5.93 8.80
C PRO A 124 12.10 -5.69 8.62
N PRO A 125 12.57 -5.31 7.41
CA PRO A 125 13.98 -5.03 7.20
C PRO A 125 14.38 -3.74 7.91
N LYS A 126 15.62 -3.69 8.41
CA LYS A 126 16.16 -2.48 9.06
C LYS A 126 16.26 -1.36 8.03
N VAL A 127 15.48 -0.30 8.14
CA VAL A 127 15.55 0.85 7.22
C VAL A 127 15.54 2.18 7.98
N PRO A 128 16.31 3.20 7.55
CA PRO A 128 16.29 4.50 8.20
C PRO A 128 15.00 5.23 7.85
N LEU A 129 14.10 5.30 8.84
CA LEU A 129 12.84 6.03 8.77
C LEU A 129 12.99 7.39 9.45
N LYS A 130 12.69 8.48 8.73
CA LYS A 130 12.64 9.84 9.29
C LYS A 130 11.25 10.15 9.86
N ILE A 131 10.74 9.25 10.70
CA ILE A 131 9.38 9.33 11.26
C ILE A 131 9.50 9.23 12.77
N SER A 132 8.81 10.10 13.50
CA SER A 132 8.71 10.02 14.97
C SER A 132 7.79 8.87 15.35
N LEU A 133 8.27 7.63 15.27
CA LEU A 133 7.51 6.46 15.71
C LEU A 133 7.33 6.51 17.24
N THR A 134 6.12 6.28 17.75
CA THR A 134 5.85 6.24 19.19
C THR A 134 6.52 5.02 19.84
N GLY A 135 6.82 5.11 21.14
CA GLY A 135 7.82 4.29 21.84
C GLY A 135 7.72 2.76 21.75
N LYS A 136 6.55 2.18 21.42
CA LYS A 136 6.41 0.73 21.15
C LYS A 136 6.86 0.34 19.73
N GLN A 137 6.55 1.16 18.73
CA GLN A 137 6.97 0.97 17.33
C GLN A 137 8.43 1.34 17.13
N ALA A 138 8.91 2.39 17.80
CA ALA A 138 10.33 2.73 17.81
C ALA A 138 11.20 1.64 18.46
N LYS A 139 10.73 0.96 19.52
CA LYS A 139 11.44 -0.17 20.14
C LYS A 139 11.49 -1.41 19.24
N ARG A 140 10.41 -1.74 18.52
CA ARG A 140 10.39 -2.86 17.56
C ARG A 140 11.23 -2.58 16.32
N ALA A 141 11.15 -1.35 15.79
CA ALA A 141 12.07 -0.92 14.75
C ALA A 141 13.52 -1.04 15.24
N ARG A 142 13.84 -0.55 16.45
CA ARG A 142 15.18 -0.57 17.08
C ARG A 142 15.70 -1.94 17.52
N HIS A 143 14.86 -2.91 17.88
CA HIS A 143 15.33 -4.26 18.24
C HIS A 143 15.84 -5.06 17.04
N GLY A 144 15.53 -4.62 15.82
CA GLY A 144 16.28 -5.04 14.64
C GLY A 144 17.69 -4.43 14.60
N PHE A 145 17.97 -3.29 15.22
CA PHE A 145 19.25 -2.58 15.14
C PHE A 145 20.30 -3.05 16.17
N SER A 146 20.63 -4.35 16.19
CA SER A 146 21.95 -4.79 16.65
C SER A 146 22.87 -4.97 15.44
N GLU A 147 24.06 -4.38 15.54
CA GLU A 147 25.15 -4.46 14.58
C GLU A 147 25.71 -5.89 14.55
N GLU A 148 25.56 -6.54 13.39
CA GLU A 148 26.45 -7.56 12.83
C GLU A 148 26.41 -7.38 11.30
#